data_AF-A0AAN8G6Q8-F1
#
_entry.id   AF-A0AAN8G6Q8-F1
#
_cell.length_a   1.000
_cell.length_b   1.000
_cell.length_c   1.000
_cell.angle_alpha   90.00
_cell.angle_beta   90.00
_cell.angle_gamma   90.00
#
_symmetry.space_group_name_H-M   'P 1'
#
loop_
_entity.id
_entity.type
_entity.pdbx_description
1 polymer ?
#
loop_
_entity_poly.entity_id
_entity_poly.type
_entity_poly.pdbx_seq_one_letter_code
_entity_poly.pdbx_strand_id
1 'polypeptide(L)' 'MKRYGSKSVPKVFIGGQYIGGGDDTVRLFHSGELESLIQAALKAS' A
#
# COMPACT_ATOMS: atom_id res chain seq x y z
N MET A 1 1.37 -13.21 -17.17
CA MET A 1 1.27 -11.75 -16.94
C MET A 1 1.61 -11.47 -15.47
N LYS A 2 2.71 -10.74 -15.17
CA LYS A 2 3.05 -10.35 -13.78
C LYS A 2 2.04 -9.29 -13.32
N ARG A 3 1.08 -9.64 -12.46
CA ARG A 3 0.02 -8.72 -12.00
C ARG A 3 0.54 -7.58 -11.12
N TYR A 4 1.64 -7.78 -10.42
CA TYR A 4 2.25 -6.80 -9.52
C TYR A 4 3.78 -6.92 -9.67
N GLY A 5 4.50 -5.80 -9.72
CA GLY A 5 5.93 -5.75 -10.12
C GLY A 5 6.87 -6.70 -9.36
N SER A 6 6.49 -7.15 -8.16
CA SER A 6 7.25 -8.12 -7.36
C SER A 6 6.69 -9.55 -7.44
N LYS A 7 7.57 -10.55 -7.32
CA LYS A 7 7.20 -11.96 -7.06
C LYS A 7 7.09 -12.27 -5.56
N SER A 8 7.53 -11.35 -4.70
CA SER A 8 7.53 -11.51 -3.24
C SER A 8 6.17 -11.24 -2.63
N VAL A 9 5.95 -11.87 -1.47
CA VAL A 9 4.86 -11.59 -0.53
C VAL A 9 5.47 -10.97 0.74
N PRO A 10 4.72 -10.19 1.53
CA PRO A 10 3.32 -9.80 1.34
C PRO A 10 3.07 -8.81 0.19
N LYS A 11 1.83 -8.76 -0.32
CA LYS A 11 1.35 -7.73 -1.25
C LYS A 11 0.28 -6.93 -0.55
N VAL A 12 0.55 -5.64 -0.34
CA VAL A 12 -0.31 -4.78 0.47
C VAL A 12 -1.15 -3.88 -0.44
N PHE A 13 -2.42 -3.76 -0.09
CA PHE A 13 -3.40 -2.95 -0.82
C PHE A 13 -4.16 -2.06 0.16
N ILE A 14 -4.46 -0.84 -0.25
CA ILE A 14 -5.26 0.14 0.49
C ILE A 14 -6.30 0.71 -0.47
N GLY A 15 -7.59 0.68 -0.11
CA GLY A 15 -8.66 1.16 -0.99
C GLY A 15 -8.72 0.45 -2.35
N GLY A 16 -8.29 -0.81 -2.43
CA GLY A 16 -8.19 -1.56 -3.68
C GLY A 16 -6.98 -1.25 -4.56
N GLN A 17 -6.13 -0.29 -4.16
CA GLN A 17 -4.88 0.05 -4.86
C GLN A 17 -3.68 -0.69 -4.28
N TYR A 18 -2.78 -1.18 -5.15
CA TYR A 18 -1.54 -1.84 -4.74
C TYR A 18 -0.50 -0.82 -4.29
N ILE A 19 0.00 -0.94 -3.07
CA ILE A 19 0.98 0.00 -2.49
C ILE A 19 2.40 -0.56 -2.36
N GLY A 20 2.59 -1.86 -2.55
CA GLY A 20 3.90 -2.51 -2.46
C GLY A 20 3.95 -3.70 -1.51
N GLY A 21 5.15 -3.97 -0.99
CA GLY A 21 5.41 -5.03 -0.01
C GLY A 21 5.49 -4.53 1.44
N GLY A 22 6.07 -5.36 2.31
CA GLY A 22 6.28 -5.02 3.73
C GLY A 22 7.20 -3.81 3.91
N ASP A 23 8.34 -3.79 3.23
CA ASP A 23 9.31 -2.69 3.30
C ASP A 23 8.71 -1.36 2.82
N ASP A 24 7.90 -1.40 1.76
CA ASP A 24 7.19 -0.22 1.25
C ASP A 24 6.19 0.30 2.29
N THR A 25 5.50 -0.61 2.98
CA THR A 25 4.53 -0.24 4.02
C THR A 25 5.22 0.43 5.21
N VAL A 26 6.36 -0.11 5.67
CA VAL A 26 7.16 0.50 6.74
C VAL A 26 7.72 1.86 6.31
N ARG A 27 8.19 1.99 5.07
CA ARG A 27 8.64 3.28 4.52
C ARG A 27 7.53 4.32 4.54
N LEU A 28 6.33 3.97 4.05
CA LEU A 28 5.17 4.86 4.03
C LEU A 28 4.71 5.24 5.44
N PHE A 29 4.84 4.33 6.41
CA PHE A 29 4.56 4.65 7.81
C PHE A 29 5.54 5.70 8.33
N HIS A 30 6.84 5.53 8.11
CA HIS A 30 7.85 6.48 8.55
C HIS A 30 7.78 7.83 7.83
N SER A 31 7.31 7.88 6.58
CA SER A 31 7.10 9.15 5.88
C SER A 31 5.79 9.86 6.24
N GLY A 32 4.88 9.20 6.97
CA GLY A 32 3.53 9.70 7.28
C GLY A 32 2.53 9.59 6.13
N GLU A 33 2.96 9.19 4.94
CA GLU A 33 2.10 9.03 3.76
C GLU A 33 1.08 7.90 3.94
N LEU A 34 1.40 6.88 4.75
CA LEU A 34 0.50 5.75 4.99
C LEU A 34 -0.83 6.20 5.58
N GLU A 35 -0.81 7.15 6.53
CA GLU A 35 -2.03 7.67 7.15
C GLU A 35 -2.92 8.37 6.13
N SER A 36 -2.32 9.16 5.23
CA SER A 36 -3.04 9.87 4.18
C SER A 36 -3.72 8.91 3.20
N LEU A 37 -3.04 7.82 2.82
CA LEU A 37 -3.60 6.77 1.96
C LEU A 37 -4.79 6.05 2.63
N ILE A 38 -4.66 5.73 3.92
CA ILE A 38 -5.75 5.09 4.69
C ILE A 38 -6.96 6.02 4.79
N GLN A 39 -6.75 7.29 5.15
CA GLN A 39 -7.81 8.28 5.26
C GLN A 39 -8.52 8.50 3.92
N ALA A 40 -7.78 8.56 2.82
CA ALA A 40 -8.36 8.66 1.47
C ALA A 40 -9.23 7.43 1.15
N ALA A 41 -8.78 6.23 1.49
CA ALA A 41 -9.54 5.00 1.26
C ALA A 41 -10.82 4.92 2.12
N LEU A 42 -10.76 5.36 3.38
CA LEU A 42 -11.92 5.39 4.28
C LEU A 42 -12.97 6.45 3.89
N LYS A 43 -12.56 7.56 3.29
CA LYS A 43 -13.49 8.59 2.78
C LYS A 43 -14.20 8.19 1.49
N ALA A 44 -13.60 7.26 0.74
CA ALA A 44 -14.14 6.78 -0.53
C ALA A 44 -15.16 5.64 -0.38
N SER A 45 -15.35 5.12 0.84
CA SER A 45 -16.30 4.04 1.18
C SER A 45 -17.59 4.54 1.79
#